data_AF-A0A1V8Q5Z7-F1
#
_entry.id   AF-A0A1V8Q5Z7-F1
#
_cell.length_a   1.000
_cell.length_b   1.000
_cell.length_c   1.000
_cell.angle_alpha   90.00
_cell.angle_beta   90.00
_cell.angle_gamma   90.00
#
_symmetry.space_group_name_H-M   'P 1'
#
loop_
_entity.id
_entity.type
_entity.pdbx_description
1 polymer ?
#
loop_
_entity_poly.entity_id
_entity_poly.type
_entity_poly.pdbx_seq_one_letter_code
_entity_poly.pdbx_strand_id
1 'polypeptide(L)'
;MATKIRLKRMGKKFYAFYRVVIMDSRTKRDGRAIEEIGTYNPNTQPSTININSERAQYWLGVGAQPTEQVLNLLKITGDWQKFKGLDGAEGTLKTVEAGPDAAARVEAVEAQAQKLKAAKSEAAAKAAAEAEAAATEEAPAEEPAAEAE
;
A
#
# COMPACT_ATOMS: atom_id res chain seq x y z
N MET A 1 -7.33 15.20 -37.42
CA MET A 1 -6.08 15.16 -36.63
C MET A 1 -6.36 15.86 -35.33
N ALA A 2 -6.48 15.12 -34.23
CA ALA A 2 -6.72 15.72 -32.92
C ALA A 2 -5.86 14.99 -31.89
N THR A 3 -4.98 15.74 -31.24
CA THR A 3 -4.20 15.23 -30.11
C THR A 3 -5.14 15.14 -28.91
N LYS A 4 -5.22 13.95 -28.31
CA LYS A 4 -6.09 13.68 -27.15
C LYS A 4 -5.26 13.31 -25.93
N ILE A 5 -5.72 13.75 -24.77
CA ILE A 5 -5.22 13.27 -23.48
C ILE A 5 -6.14 12.13 -23.04
N ARG A 6 -5.59 10.92 -22.93
CA ARG A 6 -6.37 9.70 -22.65
C ARG A 6 -5.64 8.77 -21.69
N LEU A 7 -6.39 7.83 -21.13
CA LEU A 7 -5.83 6.79 -20.25
C LEU A 7 -5.34 5.60 -21.08
N LYS A 8 -4.06 5.27 -20.92
CA LYS A 8 -3.47 4.02 -21.42
C LYS A 8 -3.52 2.98 -20.31
N ARG A 9 -4.12 1.82 -20.60
CA ARG A 9 -4.23 0.74 -19.61
C ARG A 9 -2.93 -0.02 -19.51
N MET A 10 -2.48 -0.19 -18.29
CA MET A 10 -1.34 -0.99 -17.87
C MET A 10 -1.80 -1.92 -16.72
N GLY A 11 -0.90 -2.79 -16.26
CA GLY A 11 -1.16 -3.72 -15.17
C GLY A 11 -1.64 -5.09 -15.66
N LYS A 12 -2.06 -5.91 -14.69
CA LYS A 12 -2.45 -7.32 -14.91
C LYS A 12 -3.97 -7.49 -14.94
N LYS A 13 -4.43 -8.70 -15.26
CA LYS A 13 -5.84 -9.06 -15.13
C LYS A 13 -6.31 -8.74 -13.70
N PHE A 14 -7.47 -8.10 -13.57
CA PHE A 14 -8.06 -7.62 -12.30
C PHE A 14 -7.29 -6.55 -11.51
N TYR A 15 -6.15 -6.06 -12.02
CA TYR A 15 -5.43 -4.96 -11.38
C TYR A 15 -5.13 -3.89 -12.42
N ALA A 16 -6.07 -2.96 -12.58
CA ALA A 16 -5.99 -1.93 -13.61
C ALA A 16 -5.14 -0.75 -13.14
N PHE A 17 -4.08 -0.44 -13.86
CA PHE A 17 -3.26 0.75 -13.64
C PHE A 17 -3.30 1.61 -14.91
N TYR A 18 -3.39 2.92 -14.78
CA TYR A 18 -3.50 3.80 -15.95
C TYR A 18 -2.35 4.80 -16.00
N ARG A 19 -1.84 5.04 -17.21
CA ARG A 19 -0.98 6.18 -17.49
C ARG A 19 -1.80 7.26 -18.19
N VAL A 20 -1.64 8.51 -17.76
CA VAL A 20 -2.22 9.68 -18.43
C VAL A 20 -1.26 10.08 -19.53
N VAL A 21 -1.68 9.90 -20.78
CA VAL A 21 -0.79 10.03 -21.94
C VAL A 21 -1.40 10.91 -23.03
N ILE A 22 -0.52 11.56 -23.80
CA ILE A 22 -0.87 12.37 -24.96
C ILE A 22 -0.63 11.56 -26.22
N MET A 23 -1.68 11.39 -27.03
CA MET A 23 -1.63 10.59 -28.26
C MET A 23 -2.51 11.20 -29.36
N ASP A 24 -2.19 10.95 -30.63
CA ASP A 24 -3.13 11.23 -31.73
C ASP A 24 -4.36 10.32 -31.61
N SER A 25 -5.55 10.88 -31.85
CA SER A 25 -6.84 10.21 -31.71
C SER A 25 -6.98 8.91 -32.51
N ARG A 26 -6.26 8.76 -33.63
CA ARG A 26 -6.34 7.59 -34.53
C ARG A 26 -5.51 6.40 -34.04
N THR A 27 -4.59 6.64 -33.12
CA THR A 27 -3.71 5.57 -32.62
C THR A 27 -4.47 4.62 -31.68
N LYS A 28 -4.12 3.33 -31.69
CA LYS A 28 -4.70 2.32 -30.77
C LYS A 28 -4.56 2.74 -29.30
N ARG A 29 -5.48 2.30 -28.43
CA ARG A 29 -5.50 2.66 -26.99
C ARG A 29 -4.14 2.50 -26.31
N ASP A 30 -3.46 1.38 -26.54
CA ASP A 30 -2.18 1.06 -25.91
C ASP A 30 -1.00 1.30 -26.86
N GLY A 31 -1.15 2.26 -27.78
CA GLY A 31 -0.16 2.61 -28.79
C GLY A 31 1.06 3.35 -28.26
N ARG A 32 1.87 3.83 -29.20
CA ARG A 32 2.98 4.74 -28.93
C ARG A 32 2.42 6.10 -28.50
N ALA A 33 2.81 6.55 -27.31
CA ALA A 33 2.49 7.88 -26.84
C ALA A 33 3.49 8.91 -27.37
N ILE A 34 3.04 10.15 -27.50
CA ILE A 34 3.92 11.31 -27.73
C ILE A 34 4.65 11.60 -26.42
N GLU A 35 3.87 11.70 -25.34
CA GLU A 35 4.37 11.98 -24.00
C GLU A 35 3.47 11.33 -22.93
N GLU A 36 4.07 10.96 -21.80
CA GLU A 36 3.38 10.49 -20.60
C GLU A 36 3.46 11.58 -19.53
N ILE A 37 2.32 12.14 -19.12
CA ILE A 37 2.26 13.28 -18.18
C ILE A 37 1.87 12.86 -16.76
N GLY A 38 1.45 11.62 -16.57
CA GLY A 38 0.99 11.20 -15.25
C GLY A 38 0.58 9.74 -15.14
N THR A 39 0.13 9.39 -13.94
CA THR A 39 -0.36 8.07 -13.58
C THR A 39 -1.65 8.18 -12.76
N TYR A 40 -2.49 7.17 -12.90
CA TYR A 40 -3.75 7.03 -12.18
C TYR A 40 -3.91 5.59 -11.70
N ASN A 41 -4.03 5.42 -10.39
CA ASN A 41 -4.27 4.14 -9.75
C ASN A 41 -5.64 4.12 -9.05
N PRO A 42 -6.65 3.44 -9.61
CA PRO A 42 -7.96 3.30 -8.98
C PRO A 42 -7.98 2.25 -7.85
N ASN A 43 -6.95 1.41 -7.72
CA ASN A 43 -6.96 0.30 -6.75
C ASN A 43 -6.54 0.74 -5.33
N THR A 44 -6.10 1.98 -5.16
CA THR A 44 -5.77 2.54 -3.85
C THR A 44 -6.96 3.31 -3.29
N GLN A 45 -7.04 3.39 -1.96
CA GLN A 45 -8.05 4.18 -1.26
C GLN A 45 -7.38 5.21 -0.36
N PRO A 46 -7.49 6.52 -0.65
CA PRO A 46 -7.99 7.15 -1.89
C PRO A 46 -7.20 6.80 -3.16
N SER A 47 -7.83 6.98 -4.32
CA SER A 47 -7.20 6.73 -5.63
C SER A 47 -6.01 7.66 -5.85
N THR A 48 -4.84 7.09 -6.13
CA THR A 48 -3.62 7.86 -6.36
C THR A 48 -3.65 8.48 -7.75
N ILE A 49 -3.52 9.81 -7.80
CA ILE A 49 -3.48 10.60 -9.03
C ILE A 49 -2.19 11.40 -8.98
N ASN A 50 -1.30 11.17 -9.95
CA ASN A 50 -0.08 11.95 -10.12
C ASN A 50 -0.06 12.52 -11.53
N ILE A 51 -0.17 13.83 -11.68
CA ILE A 51 -0.14 14.52 -12.98
C ILE A 51 0.91 15.63 -12.90
N ASN A 52 1.77 15.72 -13.91
CA ASN A 52 2.67 16.86 -14.06
C ASN A 52 1.86 18.07 -14.56
N SER A 53 1.56 18.98 -13.65
CA SER A 53 0.77 20.18 -13.92
C SER A 53 1.36 21.05 -15.03
N GLU A 54 2.68 21.26 -15.07
CA GLU A 54 3.33 22.11 -16.09
C GLU A 54 3.09 21.55 -17.51
N ARG A 55 3.31 20.25 -17.67
CA ARG A 55 3.08 19.57 -18.95
C ARG A 55 1.60 19.49 -19.30
N ALA A 56 0.72 19.28 -18.32
CA ALA A 56 -0.72 19.31 -18.53
C ALA A 56 -1.18 20.68 -19.07
N GLN A 57 -0.71 21.78 -18.48
CA GLN A 57 -1.03 23.14 -18.95
C GLN A 57 -0.54 23.39 -20.38
N TYR A 58 0.71 22.99 -20.70
CA TYR A 58 1.24 23.10 -22.05
C TYR A 58 0.35 22.39 -23.08
N TRP A 59 0.00 21.13 -22.81
CA TRP A 59 -0.79 20.34 -23.76
C TRP A 59 -2.22 20.84 -23.91
N LEU A 60 -2.83 21.34 -22.83
CA LEU A 60 -4.13 22.01 -22.91
C LEU A 60 -4.04 23.32 -23.73
N GLY A 61 -2.95 24.07 -23.59
CA GLY A 61 -2.67 25.30 -24.34
C GLY A 61 -2.51 25.08 -25.86
N VAL A 62 -1.86 23.99 -26.28
CA VAL A 62 -1.75 23.63 -27.71
C VAL A 62 -3.04 23.00 -28.27
N GLY A 63 -4.11 22.92 -27.47
CA GLY A 63 -5.43 22.46 -27.90
C GLY A 63 -5.68 20.95 -27.75
N ALA A 64 -4.86 20.23 -26.98
CA ALA A 64 -5.11 18.82 -26.71
C ALA A 64 -6.46 18.62 -26.01
N GLN A 65 -7.26 17.69 -26.51
CA GLN A 65 -8.62 17.44 -25.99
C GLN A 65 -8.60 16.29 -24.97
N PRO A 66 -8.94 16.52 -23.68
CA PRO A 66 -9.03 15.45 -22.70
C PRO A 66 -10.28 14.58 -22.93
N THR A 67 -10.15 13.27 -22.68
CA THR A 67 -11.33 12.38 -22.55
C THR A 67 -12.06 12.61 -21.23
N GLU A 68 -13.34 12.23 -21.12
CA GLU A 68 -14.20 12.48 -19.95
C GLU A 68 -13.57 12.06 -18.61
N GLN A 69 -12.99 10.86 -18.54
CA GLN A 69 -12.33 10.37 -17.33
C GLN A 69 -11.12 11.21 -16.96
N VAL A 70 -10.32 11.61 -17.96
CA VAL A 70 -9.14 12.47 -17.75
C VAL A 70 -9.57 13.87 -17.34
N LEU A 71 -10.65 14.41 -17.90
CA LEU A 71 -11.22 15.68 -17.49
C LEU A 71 -11.57 15.65 -16.00
N ASN A 72 -12.17 14.56 -15.51
CA ASN A 72 -12.47 14.40 -14.09
C ASN A 72 -11.18 14.37 -13.24
N LEU A 73 -10.13 13.68 -13.68
CA LEU A 73 -8.83 13.69 -12.98
C LEU A 73 -8.20 15.09 -12.94
N LEU A 74 -8.25 15.83 -14.05
CA LEU A 74 -7.73 17.20 -14.13
C LEU A 74 -8.55 18.17 -13.27
N LYS A 75 -9.86 17.95 -13.14
CA LYS A 75 -10.72 18.71 -12.22
C LYS A 75 -10.40 18.42 -10.76
N ILE A 76 -10.14 17.16 -10.42
CA ILE A 76 -9.74 16.75 -9.06
C ILE A 76 -8.37 17.35 -8.73
N THR A 77 -7.44 17.37 -9.69
CA THR A 77 -6.08 17.92 -9.50
C THR A 77 -6.09 19.46 -9.46
N GLY A 78 -7.09 20.12 -10.06
CA GLY A 78 -7.17 21.58 -10.18
C GLY A 78 -6.55 22.14 -11.47
N ASP A 79 -5.87 21.29 -12.27
CA ASP A 79 -5.24 21.69 -13.53
C ASP A 79 -6.24 22.21 -14.55
N TRP A 80 -7.46 21.66 -14.59
CA TRP A 80 -8.48 22.12 -15.53
C TRP A 80 -8.98 23.53 -15.20
N GLN A 81 -9.12 23.83 -13.91
CA GLN A 81 -9.62 25.11 -13.42
C GLN A 81 -8.56 26.19 -13.58
N LYS A 82 -7.29 25.84 -13.29
CA LYS A 82 -6.13 26.66 -13.62
C LYS A 82 -6.06 27.01 -15.11
N PHE A 83 -6.31 26.03 -15.99
CA PHE A 83 -6.31 26.26 -17.44
C PHE A 83 -7.45 27.19 -17.90
N LYS A 84 -8.61 27.11 -17.24
CA LYS A 84 -9.80 27.91 -17.58
C LYS A 84 -9.85 29.28 -16.90
N GLY A 85 -8.92 29.59 -16.00
CA GLY A 85 -8.92 30.84 -15.24
C GLY A 85 -10.12 30.97 -14.30
N LEU A 86 -10.64 29.84 -13.79
CA LEU A 86 -11.70 29.83 -12.79
C LEU A 86 -11.05 29.92 -11.41
N ASP A 87 -11.10 31.08 -10.78
CA ASP A 87 -10.56 31.30 -9.43
C ASP A 87 -11.31 30.46 -8.37
N GLY A 88 -10.58 29.82 -7.45
CA GLY A 88 -11.14 29.20 -6.24
C GLY A 88 -11.43 27.69 -6.29
N ALA A 89 -11.10 26.99 -7.37
CA ALA A 89 -11.24 25.54 -7.45
C ALA A 89 -9.88 24.83 -7.31
N GLU A 90 -9.25 25.04 -6.16
CA GLU A 90 -8.08 24.27 -5.75
C GLU A 90 -8.51 22.80 -5.54
N GLY A 91 -7.72 21.89 -6.10
CA GLY A 91 -8.10 20.50 -6.34
C GLY A 91 -8.61 19.74 -5.11
N THR A 92 -9.60 18.87 -5.31
CA THR A 92 -10.16 17.97 -4.30
C THR A 92 -9.38 16.66 -4.17
N LEU A 93 -8.05 16.70 -4.36
CA LEU A 93 -7.19 15.54 -4.21
C LEU A 93 -7.22 15.04 -2.77
N LYS A 94 -7.75 13.83 -2.58
CA LYS A 94 -7.72 13.14 -1.29
C LYS A 94 -6.39 12.39 -1.18
N THR A 95 -5.56 12.77 -0.23
CA THR A 95 -4.38 12.00 0.16
C THR A 95 -4.76 10.91 1.16
N VAL A 96 -4.10 9.75 1.08
CA VAL A 96 -4.25 8.70 2.09
C VAL A 96 -3.67 9.28 3.39
N GLU A 97 -4.45 9.30 4.47
CA GLU A 97 -3.89 9.59 5.78
C GLU A 97 -2.76 8.58 6.04
N ALA A 98 -1.56 9.09 6.35
CA ALA A 98 -0.42 8.25 6.61
C ALA A 98 -0.70 7.40 7.85
N GLY A 99 -1.16 6.15 7.63
CA GLY A 99 -1.04 5.12 8.65
C GLY A 99 0.43 4.98 9.06
N PRO A 100 0.71 4.47 10.27
CA PRO A 100 2.03 4.53 10.88
C PRO A 100 3.10 4.05 9.90
N ASP A 101 4.18 4.84 9.82
CA ASP A 101 5.34 4.61 8.96
C ASP A 101 5.76 3.14 8.94
N ALA A 102 6.33 2.70 7.83
CA ALA A 102 6.82 1.32 7.69
C ALA A 102 7.74 0.92 8.86
N ALA A 103 8.49 1.86 9.44
CA ALA A 103 9.28 1.68 10.66
C ALA A 103 8.43 1.31 11.89
N ALA A 104 7.32 2.01 12.13
CA ALA A 104 6.41 1.72 13.25
C ALA A 104 5.69 0.37 13.10
N ARG A 105 5.49 -0.12 11.88
CA ARG A 105 4.99 -1.49 11.64
C ARG A 105 6.04 -2.55 11.94
N VAL A 106 7.31 -2.29 11.63
CA VAL A 106 8.43 -3.19 11.95
C VAL A 106 8.64 -3.25 13.46
N GLU A 107 8.66 -2.11 14.14
CA GLU A 107 8.79 -2.05 15.61
C GLU A 107 7.63 -2.75 16.32
N ALA A 108 6.39 -2.60 15.82
CA ALA A 108 5.23 -3.29 16.39
C ALA A 108 5.33 -4.82 16.26
N VAL A 109 5.83 -5.33 15.12
CA VAL A 109 6.03 -6.77 14.90
C VAL A 109 7.16 -7.31 15.78
N GLU A 110 8.25 -6.57 15.94
CA GLU A 110 9.38 -6.95 16.79
C GLU A 110 8.99 -6.96 18.28
N ALA A 111 8.25 -5.95 18.74
CA ALA A 111 7.73 -5.89 20.11
C ALA A 111 6.76 -7.05 20.41
N GLN A 112 5.91 -7.42 19.45
CA GLN A 112 5.01 -8.57 19.58
C GLN A 112 5.79 -9.89 19.61
N ALA A 113 6.83 -10.02 18.79
CA ALA A 113 7.71 -11.20 18.77
C ALA A 113 8.49 -11.37 20.09
N GLN A 114 8.97 -10.27 20.70
CA GLN A 114 9.64 -10.32 22.00
C GLN A 114 8.69 -10.71 23.13
N LYS A 115 7.46 -10.18 23.16
CA LYS A 115 6.44 -10.58 24.13
C LYS A 115 6.08 -12.06 24.04
N LEU A 116 5.94 -12.60 22.82
CA LEU A 116 5.69 -14.02 22.60
C LEU A 116 6.88 -14.90 23.01
N LYS A 117 8.12 -14.44 22.80
CA LYS A 117 9.31 -15.14 23.28
C LYS A 117 9.42 -15.14 24.80
N ALA A 118 9.15 -14.00 25.45
CA ALA A 118 9.15 -13.87 26.91
C ALA A 118 8.08 -14.75 27.56
N ALA A 119 6.85 -14.74 27.03
CA ALA A 119 5.77 -15.61 27.49
C ALA A 119 6.08 -17.09 27.29
N LYS A 120 6.77 -17.44 26.20
CA LYS A 120 7.20 -18.83 25.94
C LYS A 120 8.34 -19.26 26.85
N SER A 121 9.26 -18.37 27.24
CA SER A 121 10.29 -18.68 28.22
C SER A 121 9.75 -18.82 29.64
N GLU A 122 8.77 -18.00 30.04
CA GLU A 122 8.08 -18.17 31.32
C GLU A 122 7.24 -19.46 31.36
N ALA A 123 6.54 -19.78 30.26
CA ALA A 123 5.80 -21.03 30.17
C ALA A 123 6.72 -22.27 30.20
N ALA A 124 7.90 -22.20 29.57
CA ALA A 124 8.90 -23.27 29.60
C ALA A 124 9.55 -23.42 30.99
N ALA A 125 9.83 -22.30 31.68
CA ALA A 125 10.36 -22.34 33.05
C ALA A 125 9.33 -22.88 34.05
N LYS A 126 8.04 -22.52 33.87
CA LYS A 126 6.95 -23.04 34.70
C LYS A 126 6.70 -24.53 34.44
N ALA A 127 6.75 -24.99 33.19
CA ALA A 127 6.62 -26.41 32.84
C ALA A 127 7.81 -27.26 33.32
N ALA A 128 9.03 -26.71 33.34
CA ALA A 128 10.19 -27.38 33.90
C ALA A 128 10.12 -27.50 35.43
N ALA A 129 9.67 -26.45 36.12
CA ALA A 129 9.46 -26.47 37.57
C ALA A 129 8.31 -27.43 37.99
N GLU A 130 7.27 -27.56 37.17
CA GLU A 130 6.16 -28.48 37.41
C GLU A 130 6.56 -29.95 37.12
N ALA A 131 7.48 -30.18 36.17
CA ALA A 131 8.07 -31.50 35.92
C ALA A 131 9.08 -31.93 37.01
N GLU A 132 9.81 -30.98 37.60
CA GLU A 132 10.75 -31.25 38.70
C GLU A 132 10.00 -31.50 40.04
N ALA A 133 8.89 -30.81 40.27
CA ALA A 133 8.01 -31.08 41.41
C ALA A 133 7.32 -32.46 41.33
N ALA A 134 6.94 -32.91 40.13
CA ALA A 134 6.36 -34.25 39.94
C ALA A 134 7.38 -35.40 40.08
N ALA A 135 8.68 -35.13 39.89
CA ALA A 135 9.75 -36.12 40.05
C ALA A 135 10.23 -36.28 41.51
N THR A 136 9.77 -35.44 42.44
CA THR A 136 10.21 -35.48 43.85
C THR A 136 9.19 -36.18 44.78
N GLU A 137 8.05 -36.66 44.26
CA GLU A 137 7.02 -37.39 45.05
C GLU A 137 6.93 -38.90 44.71
N GLU A 138 7.90 -39.49 44.02
CA GLU A 138 7.98 -40.96 43.86
C GLU A 138 9.41 -41.49 44.11
N ALA A 139 9.57 -42.16 45.26
CA ALA A 139 10.73 -42.91 45.80
C ALA A 139 11.87 -42.10 46.45
N PRO A 140 12.07 -42.30 47.77
CA PRO A 140 12.67 -43.56 48.20
C PRO A 140 12.00 -44.17 49.44
N ALA A 141 11.37 -45.33 49.25
CA ALA A 141 11.37 -46.37 50.27
C ALA A 141 12.61 -47.24 49.98
N GLU A 142 13.69 -46.97 50.70
CA GLU A 142 14.92 -47.76 50.68
C GLU A 142 14.72 -48.99 51.57
N GLU A 143 14.84 -50.19 50.99
CA GLU A 143 15.04 -51.46 51.71
C GLU A 143 16.26 -51.34 52.64
N PRO A 144 16.33 -52.14 53.72
CA PRO A 144 17.26 -53.26 53.61
C PRO A 144 16.77 -54.57 54.23
N ALA A 145 17.26 -55.67 53.67
CA ALA A 145 17.09 -57.04 54.11
C ALA A 145 17.87 -57.38 55.41
N ALA A 146 17.33 -58.30 56.23
CA ALA A 146 17.99 -59.53 56.75
C ALA A 146 17.20 -60.22 57.90
N GLU A 147 17.08 -61.56 57.82
CA GLU A 147 16.68 -62.51 58.87
C GLU A 147 17.80 -62.75 59.93
N ALA A 148 17.41 -63.39 61.06
CA ALA A 148 18.17 -63.85 62.26
C ALA A 148 18.33 -62.76 63.35
N GLU A 149 17.82 -62.90 64.59
CA GLU A 149 17.79 -64.03 65.56
C GLU A 149 16.46 -64.10 66.33
#